data_AF-A0A6I0C347-F1
#
_entry.id   AF-A0A6I0C347-F1
#
_cell.length_a   1.000
_cell.length_b   1.000
_cell.length_c   1.000
_cell.angle_alpha   90.00
_cell.angle_beta   90.00
_cell.angle_gamma   90.00
#
_symmetry.space_group_name_H-M   'P 1'
#
loop_
_entity.id
_entity.type
_entity.pdbx_description
1 polymer ?
#
loop_
_entity_poly.entity_id
_entity_poly.type
_entity_poly.pdbx_seq_one_letter_code
_entity_poly.pdbx_strand_id
1 'polypeptide(L)'
;MKASEIVEQLEQGKKMKELEEELNLNSSTIRRRLKREGYVHDKDNGRWQFGECTEMSEKKGIKTVSKEEFTKEEIVFLKKFVKMQMENELRDSIINEFADEENEPSLFERLQNIDEDENRERNSIFLSESVHNEFADFLKKAKLKNQKSMIVEIALIDFLKKHNKN
;
A
#
# COMPACT_ATOMS: atom_id res chain seq x y z
N MET A 1 -17.26 15.93 -20.18
CA MET A 1 -18.32 15.57 -19.22
C MET A 1 -17.82 14.45 -18.31
N LYS A 2 -17.93 14.64 -17.00
CA LYS A 2 -17.57 13.65 -15.96
C LYS A 2 -18.68 12.58 -15.84
N ALA A 3 -18.38 11.41 -15.29
CA ALA A 3 -19.37 10.34 -15.15
C ALA A 3 -20.51 10.71 -14.20
N SER A 4 -20.23 11.50 -13.16
CA SER A 4 -21.24 12.05 -12.25
C SER A 4 -22.27 12.94 -12.98
N GLU A 5 -21.80 13.81 -13.88
CA GLU A 5 -22.67 14.69 -14.69
C GLU A 5 -23.57 13.88 -15.64
N ILE A 6 -23.08 12.75 -16.15
CA ILE A 6 -23.88 11.86 -17.01
C ILE A 6 -25.00 11.18 -16.21
N VAL A 7 -24.72 10.77 -14.96
CA VAL A 7 -25.75 10.19 -14.08
C VAL A 7 -26.79 11.23 -13.70
N GLU A 8 -26.36 12.44 -13.32
CA GLU A 8 -27.28 13.53 -12.98
C GLU A 8 -28.23 13.86 -14.14
N GLN A 9 -27.73 13.88 -15.38
CA GLN A 9 -28.56 14.09 -16.57
C GLN A 9 -29.53 12.93 -16.82
N LEU A 10 -29.12 11.68 -16.59
CA LEU A 10 -30.00 10.51 -16.67
C LEU A 10 -31.09 10.54 -15.58
N GLU A 11 -30.77 11.05 -14.38
CA GLU A 11 -31.75 11.22 -13.30
C GLU A 11 -32.74 12.35 -13.54
N GLN A 12 -32.30 13.42 -14.22
CA GLN A 12 -33.17 14.51 -14.70
C GLN A 12 -34.10 14.08 -15.85
N GLY A 13 -34.05 12.80 -16.26
CA GLY A 13 -34.95 12.22 -17.24
C GLY A 13 -34.49 12.35 -18.69
N LYS A 14 -33.26 12.85 -18.95
CA LYS A 14 -32.69 12.79 -20.30
C LYS A 14 -32.52 11.35 -20.73
N LYS A 15 -32.87 11.07 -21.98
CA LYS A 15 -32.74 9.71 -22.53
C LYS A 15 -31.31 9.44 -22.93
N MET A 16 -30.90 8.18 -22.83
CA MET A 16 -29.56 7.73 -23.26
C MET A 16 -29.22 8.15 -24.69
N LYS A 17 -30.22 8.22 -25.59
CA LYS A 17 -30.05 8.67 -26.99
C LYS A 17 -29.70 10.15 -27.13
N GLU A 18 -30.25 11.00 -26.27
CA GLU A 18 -29.96 12.44 -26.28
C GLU A 18 -28.51 12.67 -25.83
N LEU A 19 -28.04 11.89 -24.86
CA LEU A 19 -26.64 11.89 -24.42
C LEU A 19 -25.68 11.36 -25.50
N GLU A 20 -26.13 10.45 -26.37
CA GLU A 20 -25.31 9.98 -27.49
C GLU A 20 -25.05 11.11 -28.49
N GLU A 21 -26.09 11.89 -28.82
CA GLU A 21 -26.00 13.03 -29.74
C GLU A 21 -25.21 14.19 -29.14
N GLU A 22 -25.43 14.52 -27.86
CA GLU A 22 -24.76 15.62 -27.17
C GLU A 22 -23.27 15.34 -26.94
N LEU A 23 -22.91 14.09 -26.64
CA LEU A 23 -21.52 13.70 -26.37
C LEU A 23 -20.79 13.14 -27.60
N ASN A 24 -21.49 12.92 -28.73
CA ASN A 24 -21.00 12.19 -29.90
C ASN A 24 -20.37 10.83 -29.51
N LEU A 25 -20.95 10.17 -28.52
CA LEU A 25 -20.46 8.91 -27.97
C LEU A 25 -21.58 7.88 -28.00
N ASN A 26 -21.29 6.71 -28.56
CA ASN A 26 -22.22 5.58 -28.50
C ASN A 26 -22.58 5.25 -27.04
N SER A 27 -23.84 4.90 -26.77
CA SER A 27 -24.36 4.51 -25.45
C SER A 27 -23.54 3.39 -24.83
N SER A 28 -22.99 2.48 -25.64
CA SER A 28 -22.05 1.46 -25.17
C SER A 28 -20.80 2.06 -24.52
N THR A 29 -20.23 3.13 -25.08
CA THR A 29 -19.09 3.86 -24.54
C THR A 29 -19.45 4.61 -23.27
N ILE A 30 -20.63 5.24 -23.23
CA ILE A 30 -21.12 5.96 -22.05
C ILE A 30 -21.33 4.98 -20.88
N ARG A 31 -21.97 3.83 -21.12
CA ARG A 31 -22.12 2.77 -20.12
C ARG A 31 -20.78 2.22 -19.64
N ARG A 32 -19.81 2.06 -20.54
CA ARG A 32 -18.46 1.58 -20.18
C ARG A 32 -17.74 2.60 -19.29
N ARG A 33 -17.94 3.89 -19.55
CA ARG A 33 -17.39 4.98 -18.73
C ARG A 33 -18.04 5.02 -17.35
N LEU A 34 -19.37 4.92 -17.26
CA LEU A 34 -20.10 4.82 -15.99
C LEU A 34 -19.61 3.63 -15.15
N LYS A 35 -19.50 2.45 -15.76
CA LYS A 35 -18.97 1.25 -15.08
C LYS A 35 -17.52 1.39 -14.63
N ARG A 36 -16.66 2.07 -15.40
CA ARG A 36 -15.26 2.31 -15.04
C ARG A 36 -15.15 3.16 -13.77
N GLU A 37 -16.07 4.11 -13.63
CA GLU A 37 -16.14 5.03 -12.50
C GLU A 37 -16.99 4.47 -11.35
N GLY A 38 -17.29 3.15 -11.34
CA GLY A 38 -17.97 2.49 -10.23
C GLY A 38 -19.50 2.56 -10.24
N TYR A 39 -20.12 3.11 -11.29
CA TYR A 39 -21.58 3.15 -11.40
C TYR A 39 -22.15 1.82 -11.92
N VAL A 40 -23.12 1.29 -11.17
CA VAL A 40 -23.87 0.09 -11.52
C VAL A 40 -25.29 0.49 -11.91
N HIS A 41 -25.78 -0.10 -12.99
CA HIS A 41 -27.17 0.08 -13.40
C HIS A 41 -28.06 -0.83 -12.57
N ASP A 42 -28.85 -0.25 -11.69
CA ASP A 42 -29.91 -0.96 -10.98
C ASP A 42 -31.05 -1.27 -11.95
N LYS A 43 -31.33 -2.57 -12.11
CA LYS A 43 -32.38 -3.04 -13.02
C LYS A 43 -33.78 -2.84 -12.45
N ASP A 44 -33.90 -2.73 -11.13
CA ASP A 44 -35.19 -2.64 -10.45
C ASP A 44 -35.69 -1.19 -10.45
N ASN A 45 -34.80 -0.23 -10.23
CA ASN A 45 -35.14 1.20 -10.27
C ASN A 45 -34.84 1.88 -11.61
N GLY A 46 -34.18 1.20 -12.56
CA GLY A 46 -33.81 1.76 -13.87
C GLY A 46 -32.80 2.91 -13.80
N ARG A 47 -32.07 3.04 -12.68
CA ARG A 47 -31.15 4.14 -12.39
C ARG A 47 -29.71 3.66 -12.30
N TRP A 48 -28.77 4.58 -12.54
CA TRP A 48 -27.35 4.35 -12.30
C TRP A 48 -26.99 4.81 -10.90
N GLN A 49 -26.52 3.89 -10.06
CA GLN A 49 -26.11 4.20 -8.69
C GLN A 49 -24.61 3.96 -8.56
N PHE A 50 -23.95 4.74 -7.71
CA PHE A 50 -22.56 4.49 -7.34
C PHE A 50 -22.53 3.27 -6.41
N GLY A 51 -21.93 2.18 -6.86
CA GLY A 51 -21.92 0.94 -6.09
C GLY A 51 -20.86 0.98 -5.00
N GLU A 52 -21.26 1.16 -3.74
CA GLU A 52 -20.46 0.71 -2.61
C GLU A 52 -20.30 -0.81 -2.73
N CYS A 53 -19.05 -1.25 -2.95
CA CYS A 53 -18.58 -2.63 -3.14
C CYS A 53 -19.64 -3.72 -2.87
N THR A 54 -20.44 -4.03 -3.88
CA THR A 54 -21.35 -5.18 -3.85
C THR A 54 -20.87 -6.18 -4.88
N GLU A 55 -20.32 -7.27 -4.33
CA GLU A 55 -19.99 -8.58 -4.90
C GLU A 55 -20.29 -8.74 -6.39
N MET A 56 -19.21 -8.80 -7.17
CA MET A 56 -19.24 -9.03 -8.61
C MET A 56 -19.83 -10.42 -8.92
N SER A 57 -21.09 -10.45 -9.36
CA SER A 57 -21.70 -11.64 -9.96
C SER A 57 -20.92 -12.04 -11.22
N GLU A 58 -20.35 -13.25 -11.19
CA GLU A 58 -19.54 -13.82 -12.26
C GLU A 58 -20.35 -14.08 -13.55
N LYS A 59 -19.76 -13.71 -14.70
CA LYS A 59 -19.81 -14.36 -16.04
C LYS A 59 -19.18 -13.38 -17.06
N LYS A 60 -18.20 -13.71 -17.90
CA LYS A 60 -17.56 -14.96 -18.36
C LYS A 60 -16.14 -14.60 -18.87
N GLY A 61 -15.19 -15.52 -18.70
CA GLY A 61 -14.11 -15.71 -19.68
C GLY A 61 -12.69 -15.31 -19.26
N ILE A 62 -12.17 -15.84 -18.15
CA ILE A 62 -10.73 -16.01 -17.97
C ILE A 62 -10.53 -17.44 -17.47
N LYS A 63 -9.66 -18.22 -18.11
CA LYS A 63 -9.18 -19.50 -17.55
C LYS A 63 -8.35 -19.17 -16.32
N THR A 64 -9.02 -19.00 -15.18
CA THR A 64 -8.36 -18.89 -13.89
C THR A 64 -7.89 -20.29 -13.53
N VAL A 65 -6.57 -20.44 -13.47
CA VAL A 65 -5.90 -21.42 -12.60
C VAL A 65 -6.67 -21.45 -11.28
N SER A 66 -6.92 -22.65 -10.75
CA SER A 66 -7.68 -22.90 -9.52
C SER A 66 -7.53 -21.74 -8.52
N LYS A 67 -8.63 -21.04 -8.23
CA LYS A 67 -8.67 -20.10 -7.10
C LYS A 67 -8.43 -20.95 -5.86
N GLU A 68 -7.19 -20.98 -5.39
CA GLU A 68 -6.87 -21.47 -4.06
C GLU A 68 -7.54 -20.48 -3.10
N GLU A 69 -8.67 -20.92 -2.52
CA GLU A 69 -9.33 -20.17 -1.46
C GLU A 69 -8.40 -20.21 -0.25
N PHE A 70 -8.04 -19.02 0.26
CA PHE A 70 -7.28 -18.93 1.49
C PHE A 70 -7.99 -19.69 2.60
N THR A 71 -7.23 -20.50 3.33
CA THR A 71 -7.68 -21.18 4.54
C THR A 71 -8.09 -20.14 5.60
N LYS A 72 -8.92 -20.55 6.55
CA LYS A 72 -9.38 -19.64 7.62
C LYS A 72 -8.21 -19.13 8.46
N GLU A 73 -7.18 -19.95 8.61
CA GLU A 73 -5.93 -19.65 9.31
C GLU A 73 -5.15 -18.54 8.58
N GLU A 74 -5.04 -18.60 7.26
CA GLU A 74 -4.37 -17.57 6.45
C GLU A 74 -5.12 -16.24 6.49
N ILE A 75 -6.46 -16.27 6.48
CA ILE A 75 -7.28 -15.06 6.62
C ILE A 75 -7.10 -14.43 8.00
N VAL A 76 -7.02 -15.23 9.07
CA VAL A 76 -6.75 -14.74 10.43
C VAL A 76 -5.34 -14.16 10.54
N PHE A 77 -4.35 -14.81 9.92
CA PHE A 77 -2.99 -14.30 9.85
C PHE A 77 -2.93 -12.95 9.13
N LEU A 78 -3.54 -12.84 7.94
CA LEU A 78 -3.59 -11.58 7.17
C LEU A 78 -4.26 -10.45 7.96
N LYS A 79 -5.36 -10.74 8.67
CA LYS A 79 -6.03 -9.75 9.53
C LYS A 79 -5.13 -9.30 10.69
N LYS A 80 -4.38 -10.22 11.29
CA LYS A 80 -3.43 -9.90 12.37
C LYS A 80 -2.25 -9.09 11.83
N PHE A 81 -1.76 -9.43 10.64
CA PHE A 81 -0.66 -8.72 9.97
C PHE A 81 -1.05 -7.30 9.60
N VAL A 82 -2.21 -7.09 8.97
CA VAL A 82 -2.74 -5.75 8.65
C VAL A 82 -2.93 -4.92 9.93
N LYS A 83 -3.47 -5.52 10.99
CA LYS A 83 -3.62 -4.83 12.28
C LYS A 83 -2.27 -4.39 12.85
N MET A 84 -1.25 -5.25 12.78
CA MET A 84 0.11 -4.94 13.23
C MET A 84 0.76 -3.83 12.38
N GLN A 85 0.55 -3.85 11.05
CA GLN A 85 1.04 -2.79 10.15
C GLN A 85 0.33 -1.45 10.41
N MET A 86 -1.00 -1.45 10.59
CA MET A 86 -1.73 -0.23 10.93
C MET A 86 -1.34 0.30 12.32
N GLU A 87 -1.10 -0.57 13.32
CA GLU A 87 -0.57 -0.16 14.62
C GLU A 87 0.84 0.42 14.51
N ASN A 88 1.68 -0.11 13.61
CA ASN A 88 3.01 0.43 13.33
C ASN A 88 2.93 1.78 12.60
N GLU A 89 2.10 1.95 11.57
CA GLU A 89 1.91 3.24 10.88
C GLU A 89 1.33 4.31 11.82
N LEU A 90 0.38 3.94 12.69
CA LEU A 90 -0.17 4.84 13.70
C LEU A 90 0.89 5.18 14.76
N ARG A 91 1.71 4.20 15.17
CA ARG A 91 2.84 4.42 16.07
C ARG A 91 3.89 5.33 15.44
N ASP A 92 4.23 5.12 14.18
CA ASP A 92 5.25 5.91 13.46
C ASP A 92 4.76 7.33 13.20
N SER A 93 3.48 7.53 12.89
CA SER A 93 2.90 8.89 12.81
C SER A 93 2.89 9.60 14.16
N ILE A 94 2.53 8.92 15.24
CA ILE A 94 2.60 9.47 16.61
C ILE A 94 4.06 9.75 17.01
N ILE A 95 5.00 8.83 16.78
CA ILE A 95 6.42 9.04 17.06
C ILE A 95 6.96 10.24 16.28
N ASN A 96 6.61 10.37 15.00
CA ASN A 96 7.05 11.52 14.19
C ASN A 96 6.41 12.85 14.63
N GLU A 97 5.20 12.82 15.20
CA GLU A 97 4.49 14.02 15.70
C GLU A 97 4.99 14.45 17.09
N PHE A 98 5.53 13.52 17.89
CA PHE A 98 6.11 13.75 19.22
C PHE A 98 7.65 13.66 19.28
N ALA A 99 8.32 13.56 18.14
CA ALA A 99 9.78 13.55 18.06
C ALA A 99 10.34 14.96 18.25
N ASP A 100 10.32 15.43 19.50
CA ASP A 100 11.31 16.40 19.98
C ASP A 100 12.72 15.79 19.82
N GLU A 101 13.72 16.64 19.55
CA GLU A 101 15.12 16.25 19.22
C GLU A 101 15.82 15.34 20.27
N GLU A 102 15.19 15.08 21.42
CA GLU A 102 15.71 14.21 22.50
C GLU A 102 15.25 12.73 22.42
N ASN A 103 14.30 12.38 21.56
CA ASN A 103 13.75 11.02 21.44
C ASN A 103 14.18 10.33 20.13
N GLU A 104 15.48 10.25 19.86
CA GLU A 104 15.95 9.34 18.80
C GLU A 104 15.61 7.88 19.18
N PRO A 105 14.89 7.14 18.32
CA PRO A 105 14.51 5.76 18.62
C PRO A 105 15.77 4.91 18.81
N SER A 106 15.73 4.03 19.81
CA SER A 106 16.87 3.18 20.14
C SER A 106 17.25 2.28 18.96
N LEU A 107 18.53 1.88 18.88
CA LEU A 107 19.03 0.97 17.82
C LEU A 107 18.13 -0.27 17.67
N PHE A 108 17.62 -0.81 18.79
CA PHE A 108 16.75 -1.99 18.80
C PHE A 108 15.37 -1.72 18.19
N GLU A 109 14.75 -0.58 18.49
CA GLU A 109 13.48 -0.19 17.86
C GLU A 109 13.65 0.04 16.37
N ARG A 110 14.75 0.69 15.98
CA ARG A 110 15.07 0.90 14.57
C ARG A 110 15.28 -0.41 13.82
N LEU A 111 15.94 -1.40 14.45
CA LEU A 111 16.14 -2.73 13.88
C LEU A 111 14.83 -3.52 13.70
N GLN A 112 13.86 -3.36 14.60
CA GLN A 112 12.54 -3.99 14.47
C GLN A 112 11.67 -3.39 13.37
N ASN A 113 11.89 -2.11 13.07
CA ASN A 113 11.12 -1.36 12.08
C ASN A 113 11.78 -1.36 10.69
N ILE A 114 12.91 -2.05 10.48
CA ILE A 114 13.48 -2.18 9.14
C ILE A 114 12.55 -3.11 8.35
N ASP A 115 12.06 -2.62 7.21
CA ASP A 115 11.26 -3.43 6.29
C ASP A 115 12.12 -4.60 5.74
N GLU A 116 11.79 -5.82 6.14
CA GLU A 116 12.47 -7.03 5.66
C GLU A 116 12.14 -7.33 4.19
N ASP A 117 11.02 -6.81 3.68
CA ASP A 117 10.49 -7.08 2.34
C ASP A 117 10.97 -6.09 1.27
N GLU A 118 11.81 -5.12 1.64
CA GLU A 118 12.39 -4.16 0.70
C GLU A 118 13.36 -4.85 -0.28
N ASN A 119 13.41 -4.37 -1.54
CA ASN A 119 14.31 -4.90 -2.56
C ASN A 119 15.78 -4.58 -2.22
N ARG A 120 16.46 -5.48 -1.50
CA ARG A 120 17.84 -5.30 -1.04
C ARG A 120 18.86 -5.75 -2.10
N GLU A 121 19.81 -4.88 -2.41
CA GLU A 121 20.99 -5.22 -3.20
C GLU A 121 22.17 -5.60 -2.30
N ARG A 122 22.90 -6.66 -2.67
CA ARG A 122 24.08 -7.09 -1.91
C ARG A 122 25.28 -6.21 -2.28
N ASN A 123 25.73 -5.40 -1.33
CA ASN A 123 26.96 -4.63 -1.45
C ASN A 123 28.07 -5.18 -0.54
N SER A 124 29.29 -5.25 -1.06
CA SER A 124 30.48 -5.63 -0.31
C SER A 124 31.25 -4.37 0.10
N ILE A 125 31.29 -4.08 1.40
CA ILE A 125 32.00 -2.92 1.95
C ILE A 125 33.26 -3.43 2.67
N PHE A 126 34.40 -2.82 2.37
CA PHE A 126 35.65 -3.09 3.07
C PHE A 126 35.76 -2.20 4.32
N LEU A 127 35.98 -2.84 5.45
CA LEU A 127 36.24 -2.17 6.74
C LEU A 127 37.69 -2.44 7.15
N SER A 128 38.29 -1.52 7.90
CA SER A 128 39.60 -1.76 8.51
C SER A 128 39.50 -2.88 9.56
N GLU A 129 40.60 -3.61 9.77
CA GLU A 129 40.63 -4.73 10.72
C GLU A 129 40.25 -4.30 12.14
N SER A 130 40.72 -3.14 12.60
CA SER A 130 40.37 -2.58 13.92
C SER A 130 38.87 -2.37 14.06
N VAL A 131 38.24 -1.69 13.10
CA VAL A 131 36.81 -1.38 13.10
C VAL A 131 35.98 -2.67 12.99
N HIS A 132 36.43 -3.62 12.18
CA HIS A 132 35.80 -4.92 12.07
C HIS A 132 35.77 -5.66 13.41
N ASN A 133 36.91 -5.68 14.13
CA ASN A 133 37.04 -6.37 15.40
C ASN A 133 36.18 -5.73 16.50
N GLU A 134 36.25 -4.39 16.61
CA GLU A 134 35.40 -3.64 17.55
C GLU A 134 33.92 -3.87 17.27
N PHE A 135 33.52 -3.82 15.99
CA PHE A 135 32.14 -4.05 15.59
C PHE A 135 31.70 -5.50 15.90
N ALA A 136 32.53 -6.50 15.60
CA ALA A 136 32.24 -7.88 15.91
C ALA A 136 32.07 -8.12 17.42
N ASP A 137 32.87 -7.47 18.26
CA ASP A 137 32.78 -7.57 19.70
C ASP A 137 31.54 -6.86 20.27
N PHE A 138 31.17 -5.72 19.70
CA PHE A 138 29.89 -5.08 20.00
C PHE A 138 28.71 -6.01 19.70
N LEU A 139 28.68 -6.63 18.51
CA LEU A 139 27.60 -7.55 18.12
C LEU A 139 27.50 -8.77 19.04
N LYS A 140 28.64 -9.30 19.50
CA LYS A 140 28.67 -10.40 20.49
C LYS A 140 28.03 -9.97 21.81
N LYS A 141 28.43 -8.80 22.35
CA LYS A 141 27.93 -8.27 23.61
C LYS A 141 26.43 -7.97 23.55
N ALA A 142 25.97 -7.39 22.44
CA ALA A 142 24.58 -7.02 22.22
C ALA A 142 23.67 -8.20 21.80
N LYS A 143 24.22 -9.39 21.53
CA LYS A 143 23.51 -10.56 20.98
C LYS A 143 22.90 -10.33 19.57
N LEU A 144 23.49 -9.45 18.77
CA LEU A 144 22.99 -9.05 17.44
C LEU A 144 23.80 -9.60 16.26
N LYS A 145 24.45 -10.77 16.44
CA LYS A 145 25.41 -11.33 15.47
C LYS A 145 24.89 -11.42 14.03
N ASN A 146 23.59 -11.69 13.86
CA ASN A 146 22.97 -11.91 12.54
C ASN A 146 22.51 -10.59 11.88
N GLN A 147 22.49 -9.48 12.61
CA GLN A 147 21.98 -8.19 12.15
C GLN A 147 23.08 -7.25 11.65
N LYS A 148 24.24 -7.79 11.31
CA LYS A 148 25.41 -7.01 10.87
C LYS A 148 25.09 -6.07 9.70
N SER A 149 24.40 -6.59 8.68
CA SER A 149 24.02 -5.81 7.49
C SER A 149 23.06 -4.67 7.84
N MET A 150 22.04 -4.97 8.65
CA MET A 150 21.02 -4.01 9.09
C MET A 150 21.61 -2.86 9.91
N ILE A 151 22.58 -3.15 10.78
CA ILE A 151 23.23 -2.11 11.58
C ILE A 151 24.10 -1.20 10.70
N VAL A 152 24.76 -1.76 9.67
CA VAL A 152 25.50 -0.95 8.68
C VAL A 152 24.54 -0.07 7.88
N GLU A 153 23.39 -0.60 7.49
CA GLU A 153 22.33 0.14 6.80
C GLU A 153 21.82 1.31 7.65
N ILE A 154 21.51 1.08 8.92
CA ILE A 154 21.15 2.13 9.89
C ILE A 154 22.22 3.22 9.95
N ALA A 155 23.48 2.84 10.09
CA ALA A 155 24.59 3.79 10.18
C ALA A 155 24.73 4.63 8.90
N LEU A 156 24.48 4.03 7.73
CA LEU A 156 24.46 4.75 6.46
C LEU A 156 23.26 5.71 6.38
N ILE A 157 22.08 5.29 6.82
CA ILE A 157 20.90 6.17 6.89
C ILE A 157 21.20 7.38 7.78
N ASP A 158 21.80 7.18 8.94
CA ASP A 158 22.16 8.27 9.87
C ASP A 158 23.18 9.22 9.26
N PHE A 159 24.20 8.66 8.62
CA PHE A 159 25.19 9.44 7.89
C PHE A 159 24.53 10.29 6.79
N LEU A 160 23.66 9.68 5.97
CA LEU A 160 22.94 10.39 4.91
C LEU A 160 22.02 11.47 5.46
N LYS A 161 21.22 11.17 6.49
CA LYS A 161 20.33 12.17 7.14
C LYS A 161 21.11 13.36 7.69
N LYS A 162 22.26 13.10 8.32
CA LYS A 162 23.11 14.16 8.88
C LYS A 162 23.68 15.09 7.80
N HIS A 163 24.01 14.55 6.63
CA HIS A 163 24.70 15.29 5.56
C HIS A 163 23.79 15.73 4.40
N ASN A 164 22.55 15.24 4.32
CA ASN A 164 21.55 15.66 3.32
C ASN A 164 20.66 16.82 3.78
N LYS A 165 20.80 17.34 5.00
CA LYS A 165 20.16 18.59 5.46
C LYS A 165 20.84 19.83 4.83
N ASN A 166 20.90 19.89 3.50
CA ASN A 166 21.24 21.09 2.73
C ASN A 166 19.96 21.80 2.27
#